data_AF-A0A7Y5RK64-F1
#
_entry.id   AF-A0A7Y5RK64-F1
#
_cell.length_a   1.000
_cell.length_b   1.000
_cell.length_c   1.000
_cell.angle_alpha   90.00
_cell.angle_beta   90.00
_cell.angle_gamma   90.00
#
_symmetry.space_group_name_H-M   'P 1'
#
loop_
_entity.id
_entity.type
_entity.pdbx_description
1 polymer ?
#
loop_
_entity_poly.entity_id
_entity_poly.type
_entity_poly.pdbx_seq_one_letter_code
_entity_poly.pdbx_strand_id
1 'polypeptide(L)'
;MSVVWQRANGGGGYVNGRRNEMFPAARVGAATGYALVEVYNSGPDSVPASKVWLTLDTSGAAVANALADGVARAASFTYSVDPSLLTYSTPTTKATGLDVPVLASGQKVLLAVRRTLTGATPATPETNSLNLATV
;
A
#
# COMPACT_ATOMS: atom_id res chain seq x y z
N MET A 1 13.29 11.37 0.25
CA MET A 1 12.13 10.94 1.04
C MET A 1 12.37 9.49 1.44
N SER A 2 12.82 9.22 2.67
CA SER A 2 13.09 7.85 3.15
C SER A 2 11.84 7.28 3.80
N VAL A 3 11.43 6.06 3.45
CA VAL A 3 10.31 5.38 4.11
C VAL A 3 10.87 4.15 4.81
N VAL A 4 10.75 4.13 6.14
CA VAL A 4 11.06 2.99 7.01
C VAL A 4 9.76 2.65 7.74
N TRP A 5 9.34 1.38 7.70
CA TRP A 5 8.23 0.90 8.54
C TRP A 5 8.79 -0.11 9.56
N GLN A 6 8.75 0.29 10.83
CA GLN A 6 9.26 -0.46 11.98
C GLN A 6 8.30 -1.59 12.42
N ARG A 7 8.88 -2.65 12.99
CA ARG A 7 8.23 -3.89 13.48
C ARG A 7 7.07 -3.64 14.45
N ALA A 8 6.04 -4.47 14.37
CA ALA A 8 5.23 -4.81 15.54
C ALA A 8 5.96 -5.93 16.31
N ASN A 9 6.44 -5.61 17.52
CA ASN A 9 6.88 -6.60 18.48
C ASN A 9 5.65 -7.36 19.01
N GLY A 10 5.68 -8.69 18.95
CA GLY A 10 4.86 -9.59 19.77
C GLY A 10 3.46 -9.92 19.22
N GLY A 11 3.27 -11.21 18.93
CA GLY A 11 2.00 -11.93 19.01
C GLY A 11 0.80 -11.35 18.25
N GLY A 12 0.55 -11.85 17.03
CA GLY A 12 -0.68 -11.58 16.28
C GLY A 12 -0.72 -10.18 15.67
N GLY A 13 0.23 -9.86 14.80
CA GLY A 13 0.42 -8.49 14.31
C GLY A 13 -0.24 -8.22 12.96
N TYR A 14 -1.36 -7.51 12.95
CA TYR A 14 -1.73 -6.67 11.82
C TYR A 14 -0.64 -5.61 11.61
N VAL A 15 -0.08 -5.48 10.42
CA VAL A 15 0.77 -4.31 10.09
C VAL A 15 -0.19 -3.18 9.68
N ASN A 16 -0.68 -2.43 10.67
CA ASN A 16 -1.49 -1.24 10.44
C ASN A 16 -0.56 -0.02 10.32
N GLY A 17 -0.05 0.22 9.11
CA GLY A 17 0.67 1.45 8.78
C GLY A 17 -0.33 2.57 8.57
N ARG A 18 -0.70 3.31 9.62
CA ARG A 18 -1.45 4.57 9.47
C ARG A 18 -0.50 5.65 8.94
N ARG A 19 -0.40 5.77 7.62
CA ARG A 19 0.06 7.03 7.01
C ARG A 19 -1.19 7.84 6.69
N ASN A 20 -1.59 8.69 7.66
CA ASN A 20 -2.37 9.87 7.30
C ASN A 20 -1.59 10.56 6.17
N GLU A 21 -2.26 10.92 5.06
CA GLU A 21 -1.64 11.59 3.90
C GLU A 21 -0.73 10.71 3.02
N MET A 22 -1.10 9.45 2.73
CA MET A 22 -0.41 8.66 1.68
C MET A 22 -0.38 9.40 0.32
N PHE A 23 -1.37 10.25 0.09
CA PHE A 23 -1.40 11.18 -1.00
C PHE A 23 -1.47 12.63 -0.48
N PRO A 24 -0.91 13.61 -1.19
CA PRO A 24 -1.05 15.01 -0.83
C PRO A 24 -2.52 15.46 -0.87
N ALA A 25 -2.83 16.51 -0.12
CA ALA A 25 -4.14 17.18 -0.15
C ALA A 25 -4.50 17.50 -1.61
N ALA A 26 -5.61 16.93 -2.07
CA ALA A 26 -6.08 17.08 -3.43
C ALA A 26 -7.28 18.02 -3.49
N ARG A 27 -7.45 18.69 -4.62
CA ARG A 27 -8.65 19.46 -4.95
C ARG A 27 -9.52 18.65 -5.91
N VAL A 28 -10.82 18.92 -5.91
CA VAL A 28 -11.76 18.37 -6.92
C VAL A 28 -11.21 18.67 -8.32
N GLY A 29 -11.12 17.64 -9.16
CA GLY A 29 -10.59 17.76 -10.53
C GLY A 29 -9.07 17.63 -10.66
N ALA A 30 -8.32 17.35 -9.59
CA ALA A 30 -6.89 17.06 -9.71
C ALA A 30 -6.64 15.73 -10.45
N ALA A 31 -5.47 15.64 -11.09
CA ALA A 31 -5.05 14.46 -11.85
C ALA A 31 -4.89 13.22 -10.97
N THR A 32 -4.84 12.05 -11.60
CA THR A 32 -4.54 10.77 -10.95
C THR A 32 -3.21 10.85 -10.18
N GLY A 33 -3.23 10.44 -8.92
CA GLY A 33 -2.06 10.35 -8.06
C GLY A 33 -1.56 8.92 -7.94
N TYR A 34 -0.25 8.75 -7.79
CA TYR A 34 0.38 7.45 -7.56
C TYR A 34 1.25 7.49 -6.31
N ALA A 35 1.25 6.39 -5.55
CA ALA A 35 2.11 6.17 -4.41
C ALA A 35 2.77 4.81 -4.54
N LEU A 36 4.07 4.73 -4.25
CA LEU A 36 4.83 3.49 -4.17
C LEU A 36 5.13 3.20 -2.71
N VAL A 37 4.87 1.97 -2.28
CA VAL A 37 5.01 1.53 -0.89
C VAL A 37 5.86 0.27 -0.85
N GLU A 38 6.94 0.30 -0.06
CA GLU A 38 7.71 -0.91 0.22
C GLU A 38 7.16 -1.59 1.48
N VAL A 39 6.85 -2.87 1.37
CA VAL A 39 6.59 -3.73 2.54
C VAL A 39 7.85 -4.54 2.78
N TYR A 40 8.46 -4.33 3.94
CA TYR A 40 9.76 -4.90 4.30
C TYR A 40 9.65 -5.74 5.56
N ASN A 41 10.10 -6.98 5.49
CA ASN A 41 10.28 -7.82 6.66
C ASN A 41 11.62 -7.51 7.35
N SER A 42 11.56 -6.63 8.34
CA SER A 42 12.68 -6.37 9.24
C SER A 42 12.80 -7.39 10.39
N GLY A 43 11.85 -8.33 10.50
CA GLY A 43 11.74 -9.41 11.50
C GLY A 43 12.82 -10.49 11.36
N PRO A 44 13.08 -11.30 12.40
CA PRO A 44 13.93 -12.49 12.27
C PRO A 44 13.17 -13.65 11.61
N ASP A 45 11.84 -13.69 11.76
CA ASP A 45 10.95 -14.71 11.22
C ASP A 45 10.38 -14.30 9.87
N SER A 46 9.99 -15.27 9.05
CA SER A 46 9.28 -15.00 7.79
C SER A 46 7.89 -14.42 8.05
N VAL A 47 7.51 -13.41 7.26
CA VAL A 47 6.13 -12.95 7.17
C VAL A 47 5.38 -13.90 6.24
N PRO A 48 4.32 -14.59 6.70
CA PRO A 48 3.53 -15.49 5.86
C PRO A 48 2.87 -14.76 4.69
N ALA A 49 2.38 -15.54 3.73
CA ALA A 49 1.54 -15.00 2.66
C ALA A 49 0.41 -14.16 3.27
N SER A 50 0.23 -12.96 2.73
CA SER A 50 -0.62 -11.95 3.34
C SER A 50 -1.48 -11.27 2.28
N LYS A 51 -2.52 -10.59 2.73
CA LYS A 51 -3.35 -9.70 1.91
C LYS A 51 -3.22 -8.28 2.38
N VAL A 52 -3.16 -7.36 1.43
CA VAL A 52 -3.11 -5.93 1.69
C VAL A 52 -4.31 -5.22 1.07
N TRP A 53 -4.95 -4.34 1.86
CA TRP A 53 -6.10 -3.56 1.40
C TRP A 53 -6.09 -2.16 2.02
N LEU A 54 -6.77 -1.24 1.37
CA LEU A 54 -6.92 0.13 1.82
C LEU A 54 -8.30 0.34 2.45
N THR A 55 -8.34 0.94 3.63
CA THR A 55 -9.58 1.51 4.19
C THR A 55 -9.64 2.97 3.79
N LEU A 56 -10.72 3.34 3.10
CA LEU A 56 -10.97 4.69 2.63
C LEU A 56 -11.80 5.48 3.63
N ASP A 57 -11.62 6.80 3.64
CA ASP A 57 -12.62 7.69 4.23
C ASP A 57 -13.94 7.63 3.43
N THR A 58 -15.08 7.89 4.08
CA THR A 58 -16.43 7.73 3.51
C THR A 58 -16.83 8.80 2.48
N SER A 59 -16.05 9.87 2.36
CA SER A 59 -16.14 10.92 1.33
C SER A 59 -15.11 10.76 0.19
N GLY A 60 -14.25 9.74 0.26
CA GLY A 60 -12.97 9.71 -0.43
C GLY A 60 -12.95 9.14 -1.85
N ALA A 61 -11.96 9.62 -2.61
CA ALA A 61 -11.59 9.23 -3.96
C ALA A 61 -11.53 7.71 -4.21
N ALA A 62 -11.69 7.31 -5.48
CA ALA A 62 -11.49 5.92 -5.87
C ALA A 62 -9.99 5.57 -5.80
N VAL A 63 -9.63 4.56 -5.02
CA VAL A 63 -8.26 4.08 -4.90
C VAL A 63 -8.17 2.62 -5.33
N ALA A 64 -7.14 2.32 -6.10
CA ALA A 64 -6.78 0.97 -6.52
C ALA A 64 -5.34 0.68 -6.13
N ASN A 65 -5.05 -0.56 -5.84
CA ASN A 65 -3.70 -1.04 -5.55
C ASN A 65 -3.24 -2.03 -6.63
N ALA A 66 -1.92 -2.16 -6.77
CA ALA A 66 -1.25 -3.19 -7.56
C ALA A 66 0.01 -3.65 -6.83
N LEU A 67 0.44 -4.88 -7.07
CA LEU A 67 1.77 -5.34 -6.69
C LEU A 67 2.72 -4.98 -7.82
N ALA A 68 3.67 -4.07 -7.55
CA ALA A 68 4.60 -3.58 -8.56
C ALA A 68 5.68 -4.62 -8.89
N ASP A 69 6.07 -5.43 -7.90
CA ASP A 69 6.91 -6.62 -8.08
C ASP A 69 6.31 -7.76 -7.27
N GLY A 70 5.96 -8.88 -7.89
CA GLY A 70 5.47 -10.08 -7.21
C GLY A 70 6.55 -10.91 -6.53
N VAL A 71 7.81 -10.53 -6.72
CA VAL A 71 8.98 -11.26 -6.24
C VAL A 71 9.49 -10.65 -4.94
N ALA A 72 9.72 -11.48 -3.93
CA ALA A 72 10.43 -11.06 -2.73
C ALA A 72 11.89 -10.74 -3.08
N ARG A 73 12.31 -9.50 -2.82
CA ARG A 73 13.66 -9.00 -3.08
C ARG A 73 14.41 -8.78 -1.77
N ALA A 74 15.74 -8.78 -1.80
CA ALA A 74 16.52 -8.30 -0.65
C ALA A 74 16.21 -6.82 -0.35
N ALA A 75 16.32 -6.40 0.91
CA ALA A 75 16.11 -5.01 1.34
C ALA A 75 16.96 -3.99 0.57
N SER A 76 18.17 -4.39 0.17
CA SER A 76 19.12 -3.59 -0.61
C SER A 76 18.76 -3.43 -2.09
N PHE A 77 17.80 -4.20 -2.61
CA PHE A 77 17.37 -4.10 -3.99
C PHE A 77 16.74 -2.74 -4.28
N THR A 78 17.09 -2.12 -5.40
CA THR A 78 16.51 -0.83 -5.82
C THR A 78 15.49 -1.08 -6.92
N TYR A 79 14.26 -0.60 -6.72
CA TYR A 79 13.21 -0.67 -7.73
C TYR A 79 13.33 0.48 -8.72
N SER A 80 13.14 0.18 -10.00
CA SER A 80 12.94 1.15 -11.07
C SER A 80 11.61 0.81 -11.76
N VAL A 81 10.52 1.45 -11.33
CA VAL A 81 9.17 1.17 -11.79
C VAL A 81 8.45 2.47 -12.13
N ASP A 82 7.80 2.51 -13.29
CA ASP A 82 6.84 3.55 -13.64
C ASP A 82 5.43 3.13 -13.16
N PRO A 83 4.87 3.78 -12.12
CA PRO A 83 3.57 3.40 -11.59
C PRO A 83 2.41 3.67 -12.56
N SER A 84 2.59 4.54 -13.56
CA SER A 84 1.53 4.83 -14.55
C SER A 84 1.26 3.67 -15.51
N LEU A 85 2.25 2.78 -15.69
CA LEU A 85 2.19 1.65 -16.60
C LEU A 85 1.75 0.33 -15.93
N LEU A 86 1.49 0.35 -14.62
CA LEU A 86 1.04 -0.84 -13.90
C LEU A 86 -0.43 -1.15 -14.16
N THR A 87 -0.77 -2.44 -14.08
CA THR A 87 -2.17 -2.89 -14.11
C THR A 87 -2.77 -2.78 -12.72
N TYR A 88 -3.77 -1.93 -12.57
CA TYR A 88 -4.50 -1.73 -11.32
C TYR A 88 -5.83 -2.47 -11.34
N SER A 89 -6.21 -2.98 -10.17
CA SER A 89 -7.56 -3.52 -9.96
C SER A 89 -8.63 -2.45 -10.13
N THR A 90 -9.87 -2.89 -10.40
CA THR A 90 -11.04 -2.02 -10.37
C THR A 90 -11.31 -1.59 -8.91
N PRO A 91 -11.56 -0.30 -8.63
CA PRO A 91 -11.89 0.13 -7.28
C PRO A 91 -13.14 -0.60 -6.77
N THR A 92 -13.04 -1.28 -5.63
CA THR A 92 -14.19 -1.89 -4.94
C THR A 92 -14.37 -1.25 -3.57
N THR A 93 -15.61 -1.11 -3.12
CA THR A 93 -15.94 -0.57 -1.77
C THR A 93 -15.53 -1.50 -0.63
N LYS A 94 -15.19 -2.76 -0.95
CA LYS A 94 -14.44 -3.70 -0.11
C LYS A 94 -13.49 -4.49 -1.03
N ALA A 95 -12.19 -4.33 -0.84
CA ALA A 95 -11.20 -5.08 -1.60
C ALA A 95 -11.05 -6.49 -1.02
N THR A 96 -11.02 -7.51 -1.88
CA THR A 96 -10.59 -8.89 -1.58
C THR A 96 -9.12 -8.97 -1.10
N GLY A 97 -8.45 -7.82 -0.96
CA GLY A 97 -7.02 -7.67 -0.70
C GLY A 97 -6.16 -8.06 -1.89
N LEU A 98 -5.07 -7.35 -2.13
CA LEU A 98 -4.00 -7.85 -3.02
C LEU A 98 -3.17 -8.88 -2.28
N ASP A 99 -2.79 -9.92 -3.00
CA ASP A 99 -1.88 -10.93 -2.46
C ASP A 99 -0.46 -10.39 -2.36
N VAL A 100 0.19 -10.72 -1.25
CA VAL A 100 1.59 -10.42 -0.94
C VAL A 100 2.27 -11.76 -0.66
N PRO A 101 3.40 -12.06 -1.33
CA PRO A 101 4.10 -13.33 -1.14
C PRO A 101 4.68 -13.44 0.28
N VAL A 102 5.10 -14.65 0.64
CA VAL A 102 5.91 -14.86 1.85
C VAL A 102 7.19 -14.01 1.75
N LEU A 103 7.54 -13.29 2.82
CA LEU A 103 8.76 -12.49 2.90
C LEU A 103 9.67 -13.06 4.00
N ALA A 104 10.82 -13.62 3.64
CA ALA A 104 11.83 -14.01 4.61
C ALA A 104 12.46 -12.77 5.29
N SER A 105 13.20 -13.00 6.38
CA SER A 105 13.95 -11.93 7.05
C SER A 105 14.85 -11.18 6.06
N GLY A 106 14.82 -9.85 6.10
CA GLY A 106 15.63 -9.03 5.19
C GLY A 106 15.05 -8.91 3.78
N GLN A 107 13.85 -9.42 3.50
CA GLN A 107 13.19 -9.29 2.21
C GLN A 107 12.12 -8.21 2.19
N LYS A 108 11.90 -7.62 1.02
CA LYS A 108 10.86 -6.64 0.73
C LYS A 108 10.15 -6.93 -0.59
N VAL A 109 9.00 -6.30 -0.74
CA VAL A 109 8.20 -6.29 -1.97
C VAL A 109 7.68 -4.87 -2.21
N LEU A 110 7.51 -4.47 -3.47
CA LEU A 110 7.00 -3.15 -3.82
C LEU A 110 5.53 -3.21 -4.23
N LEU A 111 4.73 -2.31 -3.65
CA LEU A 111 3.34 -2.11 -3.98
C LEU A 111 3.15 -0.73 -4.60
N ALA A 112 2.19 -0.63 -5.51
CA ALA A 112 1.76 0.63 -6.08
C ALA A 112 0.30 0.89 -5.72
N VAL A 113 -0.02 2.14 -5.45
CA VAL A 113 -1.37 2.60 -5.18
C VAL A 113 -1.68 3.76 -6.10
N ARG A 114 -2.85 3.73 -6.72
CA ARG A 114 -3.35 4.76 -7.63
C ARG A 114 -4.63 5.37 -7.06
N ARG A 115 -4.65 6.70 -6.93
CA ARG A 115 -5.81 7.49 -6.53
C ARG A 115 -6.38 8.23 -7.74
N THR A 116 -7.67 8.03 -8.01
CA THR A 116 -8.42 8.73 -9.05
C THR A 116 -9.46 9.63 -8.40
N LEU A 117 -9.42 10.93 -8.70
CA LEU A 117 -10.27 11.96 -8.09
C LEU A 117 -11.49 12.33 -8.95
N THR A 118 -11.83 11.50 -9.95
CA THR A 118 -12.96 11.75 -10.84
C THR A 118 -14.26 11.76 -10.05
N GLY A 119 -14.90 12.93 -9.95
CA GLY A 119 -16.20 13.10 -9.28
C GLY A 119 -16.16 13.00 -7.76
N ALA A 120 -14.97 13.02 -7.13
CA ALA A 120 -14.82 12.91 -5.68
C ALA A 120 -14.36 14.24 -5.04
N THR A 121 -14.86 14.52 -3.84
CA THR A 121 -14.38 15.59 -2.97
C THR A 121 -13.62 14.95 -1.81
N PRO A 122 -12.28 14.89 -1.85
CA PRO A 122 -11.51 14.23 -0.81
C PRO A 122 -11.71 14.91 0.55
N ALA A 123 -11.74 14.12 1.62
CA ALA A 123 -11.73 14.66 2.98
C ALA A 123 -10.45 15.49 3.22
N THR A 124 -10.56 16.50 4.07
CA THR A 124 -9.41 17.29 4.51
C THR A 124 -9.37 17.30 6.05
N PRO A 125 -8.45 16.56 6.69
CA PRO A 125 -7.44 15.66 6.12
C PRO A 125 -8.02 14.28 5.70
N GLU A 126 -7.39 13.63 4.71
CA GLU A 126 -7.70 12.22 4.37
C GLU A 126 -7.18 11.27 5.47
N THR A 127 -8.03 10.34 5.91
CA THR A 127 -7.71 9.36 6.98
C THR A 127 -7.59 7.93 6.46
N ASN A 128 -7.10 7.77 5.22
CA ASN A 128 -6.93 6.47 4.58
C ASN A 128 -5.88 5.61 5.32
N SER A 129 -6.12 4.30 5.46
CA SER A 129 -5.15 3.37 6.07
C SER A 129 -4.86 2.17 5.17
N LEU A 130 -3.58 1.82 5.04
CA LEU A 130 -3.15 0.59 4.39
C LEU A 130 -3.02 -0.51 5.45
N ASN A 131 -3.76 -1.58 5.27
CA ASN A 131 -3.82 -2.69 6.21
C ASN A 131 -3.22 -3.93 5.55
N LEU A 132 -2.42 -4.67 6.30
CA LEU A 132 -1.90 -5.99 5.93
C LEU A 132 -2.38 -7.01 6.95
N ALA A 133 -2.90 -8.14 6.49
CA ALA A 133 -3.17 -9.30 7.33
C ALA A 133 -2.73 -10.59 6.66
N THR A 134 -2.27 -11.54 7.46
CA THR A 134 -1.97 -12.90 7.01
C THR A 134 -3.25 -13.60 6.54
N VAL A 135 -3.14 -14.39 5.47
CA VAL A 135 -4.24 -15.20 4.92
C VAL A 135 -4.19 -16.63 5.46
#